data_AF-A0A1G5Q7I0-F1
#
_entry.id   AF-A0A1G5Q7I0-F1
#
_cell.length_a   1.000
_cell.length_b   1.000
_cell.length_c   1.000
_cell.angle_alpha   90.00
_cell.angle_beta   90.00
_cell.angle_gamma   90.00
#
_symmetry.space_group_name_H-M   'P 1'
#
loop_
_entity.id
_entity.type
_entity.pdbx_description
1 polymer ?
#
loop_
_entity_poly.entity_id
_entity_poly.type
_entity_poly.pdbx_seq_one_letter_code
_entity_poly.pdbx_strand_id
1 'polypeptide(L)'
;MSLSHFDKKGDAHMVDVSEKAVTSRIATAAGHIKMAAETFEIISEGRAKKGDVLGIARLAGIMGAKKTPDLIPLCHPLPVTKVAVELTLDPDLPGVNIEATVKTTGQTGVEMEALTAVSTAALTVYDMAKAVDKAMEIGGIRVILKDGGKSGRYEA
;
A
#
# COMPACT_ATOMS: atom_id res chain seq x y z
N MET A 1 -9.42 0.94 -27.46
CA MET A 1 -9.06 0.99 -26.04
C MET A 1 -9.38 2.39 -25.53
N SER A 2 -10.29 2.52 -24.57
CA SER A 2 -10.49 3.77 -23.83
C SER A 2 -11.08 3.43 -22.45
N LEU A 3 -10.23 2.88 -21.57
CA LEU A 3 -10.52 2.83 -20.13
C LEU A 3 -9.91 4.12 -19.56
N SER A 4 -10.65 5.21 -19.66
CA SER A 4 -10.25 6.52 -19.17
C SER A 4 -11.16 6.87 -18.01
N HIS A 5 -10.60 7.35 -16.91
CA HIS A 5 -11.38 8.00 -15.84
C HIS A 5 -11.97 9.35 -16.27
N PHE A 6 -11.80 9.74 -17.52
CA PHE A 6 -12.32 10.97 -18.10
C PHE A 6 -13.31 10.65 -19.23
N ASP A 7 -14.44 11.34 -19.22
CA ASP A 7 -15.45 11.23 -20.27
C ASP A 7 -15.01 11.98 -21.55
N LYS A 8 -15.92 12.10 -22.54
CA LYS A 8 -15.61 12.80 -23.81
C LYS A 8 -15.43 14.32 -23.65
N LYS A 9 -15.84 14.91 -22.53
CA LYS A 9 -15.68 16.33 -22.20
C LYS A 9 -14.44 16.57 -21.33
N GLY A 10 -13.81 15.51 -20.82
CA GLY A 10 -12.68 15.60 -19.91
C GLY A 10 -13.08 15.59 -18.44
N ASP A 11 -14.33 15.27 -18.12
CA ASP A 11 -14.82 15.22 -16.74
C ASP A 11 -14.51 13.87 -16.10
N ALA A 12 -14.11 13.91 -14.82
CA ALA A 12 -13.81 12.72 -14.05
C ALA A 12 -15.05 11.85 -13.85
N HIS A 13 -14.96 10.56 -14.17
CA HIS A 13 -15.99 9.57 -13.91
C HIS A 13 -15.37 8.23 -13.47
N MET A 14 -16.07 7.55 -12.57
CA MET A 14 -15.74 6.18 -12.20
C MET A 14 -16.16 5.25 -13.34
N VAL A 15 -15.24 4.43 -13.84
CA VAL A 15 -15.49 3.55 -14.99
C VAL A 15 -16.53 2.49 -14.61
N ASP A 16 -17.56 2.32 -15.42
CA ASP A 16 -18.50 1.22 -15.23
C ASP A 16 -17.82 -0.14 -15.49
N VAL A 17 -17.94 -1.04 -14.52
CA VAL A 17 -17.37 -2.39 -14.54
C VAL A 17 -18.42 -3.48 -14.49
N SER A 18 -19.72 -3.13 -14.52
CA SER A 18 -20.88 -4.04 -14.39
C SER A 18 -20.84 -5.24 -15.34
N GLU A 19 -20.40 -5.04 -16.59
CA GLU A 19 -20.30 -6.09 -17.62
C GLU A 19 -18.99 -6.91 -17.55
N LYS A 20 -18.07 -6.59 -16.64
CA LYS A 20 -16.82 -7.36 -16.49
C LYS A 20 -17.05 -8.62 -15.67
N ALA A 21 -16.39 -9.71 -16.04
CA ALA A 21 -16.44 -10.94 -15.26
C ALA A 21 -15.86 -10.75 -13.84
N VAL A 22 -16.50 -11.40 -12.87
CA VAL A 22 -15.99 -11.54 -11.50
C VAL A 22 -14.91 -12.63 -11.49
N THR A 23 -13.69 -12.28 -11.09
CA THR A 23 -12.55 -13.20 -11.01
C THR A 23 -11.80 -13.03 -9.70
N SER A 24 -11.04 -14.04 -9.29
CA SER A 24 -10.03 -13.87 -8.23
C SER A 24 -8.96 -12.89 -8.68
N ARG A 25 -8.53 -12.00 -7.78
CA ARG A 25 -7.57 -10.94 -8.05
C ARG A 25 -6.63 -10.78 -6.87
N ILE A 26 -5.37 -10.53 -7.19
CA ILE A 26 -4.31 -10.31 -6.22
C ILE A 26 -3.42 -9.17 -6.73
N ALA A 27 -2.96 -8.33 -5.81
CA ALA A 27 -1.88 -7.40 -6.07
C ALA A 27 -0.93 -7.37 -4.88
N THR A 28 0.36 -7.21 -5.19
CA THR A 28 1.41 -6.96 -4.20
C THR A 28 2.12 -5.67 -4.57
N ALA A 29 2.25 -4.78 -3.58
CA ALA A 29 3.04 -3.56 -3.68
C ALA A 29 4.18 -3.62 -2.68
N ALA A 30 5.29 -2.97 -3.03
CA ALA A 30 6.43 -2.79 -2.15
C ALA A 30 6.84 -1.33 -2.08
N GLY A 31 7.52 -0.94 -1.01
CA GLY A 31 8.13 0.36 -0.79
C GLY A 31 9.03 0.33 0.43
N HIS A 32 9.63 1.46 0.77
CA HIS A 32 10.48 1.57 1.94
C HIS A 32 10.36 2.93 2.63
N ILE A 33 10.80 2.98 3.88
CA ILE A 33 11.12 4.23 4.57
C ILE A 33 12.56 4.16 5.07
N LYS A 34 13.38 5.10 4.60
CA LYS A 34 14.79 5.26 5.00
C LYS A 34 14.87 6.28 6.14
N MET A 35 15.80 6.09 7.05
CA MET A 35 16.02 6.91 8.24
C MET A 35 17.51 6.96 8.61
N ALA A 36 17.86 7.80 9.59
CA ALA A 36 19.19 7.77 10.19
C ALA A 36 19.43 6.44 10.93
N ALA A 37 20.69 5.99 10.98
CA ALA A 37 21.08 4.76 11.68
C ALA A 37 20.66 4.77 13.16
N GLU A 38 20.77 5.92 13.85
CA GLU A 38 20.32 6.05 15.25
C GLU A 38 18.82 5.76 15.41
N THR A 39 18.00 6.23 14.47
CA THR A 39 16.56 6.00 14.46
C THR A 39 16.24 4.53 14.19
N PHE A 40 16.96 3.93 13.25
CA PHE A 40 16.88 2.50 12.96
C PHE A 40 17.15 1.67 14.22
N GLU A 41 18.24 1.96 14.95
CA GLU A 41 18.60 1.25 16.19
C GLU A 41 17.53 1.40 17.29
N ILE A 42 16.94 2.60 17.42
CA ILE A 42 15.84 2.82 18.37
C ILE A 42 14.63 1.93 18.05
N ILE A 43 14.32 1.75 16.76
CA ILE A 43 13.20 0.90 16.32
C ILE A 43 13.55 -0.58 16.45
N SER A 44 14.74 -1.00 16.02
CA SER A 44 15.19 -2.40 16.03
C SER A 44 15.27 -2.96 17.45
N GLU A 45 15.70 -2.15 18.42
CA GLU A 45 15.80 -2.52 19.83
C GLU A 45 14.48 -2.30 20.60
N GLY A 46 13.42 -1.84 19.93
CA GLY A 46 12.12 -1.61 20.58
C GLY A 46 12.11 -0.48 21.61
N ARG A 47 13.07 0.46 21.52
CA ARG A 47 13.23 1.59 22.46
C ARG A 47 12.44 2.84 22.06
N ALA A 48 11.64 2.76 21.00
CA ALA A 48 10.81 3.87 20.56
C ALA A 48 9.81 4.29 21.66
N LYS A 49 9.79 5.58 22.01
CA LYS A 49 8.92 6.12 23.09
C LYS A 49 7.43 5.87 22.86
N LYS A 50 7.01 5.71 21.61
CA LYS A 50 5.62 5.49 21.20
C LYS A 50 5.22 4.00 21.18
N GLY A 51 6.11 3.07 21.55
CA GLY A 51 5.83 1.63 21.58
C GLY A 51 6.20 0.91 20.29
N ASP A 52 5.49 -0.18 19.99
CA ASP A 52 5.75 -1.06 18.84
C ASP A 52 5.46 -0.37 17.49
N VAL A 53 6.50 0.18 16.89
CA VAL A 53 6.44 0.92 15.61
C VAL A 53 5.96 0.01 14.47
N LEU A 54 6.53 -1.19 14.35
CA LEU A 54 6.24 -2.09 13.23
C LEU A 54 4.84 -2.69 13.34
N GLY A 55 4.42 -3.07 14.56
CA GLY A 55 3.07 -3.56 14.82
C GLY A 55 1.99 -2.52 14.52
N ILE A 56 2.18 -1.27 14.97
CA ILE A 56 1.24 -0.18 14.69
C ILE A 56 1.20 0.16 13.19
N ALA A 57 2.36 0.21 12.52
CA ALA A 57 2.43 0.44 11.08
C ALA A 57 1.75 -0.68 10.27
N ARG A 58 1.86 -1.95 10.72
CA ARG A 58 1.15 -3.08 10.11
C ARG A 58 -0.37 -2.91 10.18
N LEU A 59 -0.89 -2.54 11.35
CA LEU A 59 -2.32 -2.26 11.52
C LEU A 59 -2.78 -1.11 10.63
N ALA A 60 -1.99 -0.04 10.54
CA ALA A 60 -2.29 1.09 9.67
C ALA A 60 -2.28 0.71 8.18
N GLY A 61 -1.39 -0.18 7.74
CA GLY A 61 -1.39 -0.75 6.39
C GLY A 61 -2.68 -1.53 6.10
N ILE A 62 -3.09 -2.41 7.02
CA ILE A 62 -4.33 -3.20 6.89
C ILE A 62 -5.57 -2.30 6.86
N MET A 63 -5.60 -1.26 7.70
CA MET A 63 -6.68 -0.26 7.69
C MET A 63 -6.69 0.57 6.41
N GLY A 64 -5.51 0.99 5.94
CA GLY A 64 -5.34 1.75 4.70
C GLY A 64 -5.92 1.02 3.51
N ALA A 65 -5.58 -0.26 3.33
CA ALA A 65 -6.14 -1.11 2.27
C ALA A 65 -7.68 -1.07 2.24
N LYS A 66 -8.33 -1.21 3.41
CA LYS A 66 -9.80 -1.23 3.51
C LYS A 66 -10.45 0.14 3.29
N LYS A 67 -9.70 1.23 3.47
CA LYS A 67 -10.15 2.62 3.29
C LYS A 67 -9.79 3.20 1.93
N THR A 68 -9.15 2.42 1.05
CA THR A 68 -8.77 2.85 -0.31
C THR A 68 -9.89 3.57 -1.08
N PRO A 69 -11.14 3.07 -1.16
CA PRO A 69 -12.20 3.77 -1.88
C PRO A 69 -12.65 5.09 -1.23
N ASP A 70 -12.37 5.30 0.06
CA ASP A 70 -12.64 6.58 0.74
C ASP A 70 -11.54 7.62 0.46
N LEU A 71 -10.34 7.16 0.10
CA LEU A 71 -9.14 7.99 -0.09
C LEU A 71 -8.87 8.29 -1.56
N ILE A 72 -9.12 7.33 -2.45
CA ILE A 72 -8.85 7.44 -3.90
C ILE A 72 -10.18 7.67 -4.62
N PRO A 73 -10.47 8.90 -5.11
CA PRO A 73 -11.83 9.34 -5.46
C PRO A 73 -12.61 8.48 -6.47
N LEU A 74 -11.91 7.76 -7.36
CA LEU A 74 -12.53 6.98 -8.44
C LEU A 74 -12.28 5.47 -8.30
N CYS A 75 -11.75 5.03 -7.15
CA CYS A 75 -11.65 3.61 -6.83
C CYS A 75 -13.03 3.04 -6.52
N HIS A 76 -13.32 1.87 -7.08
CA HIS A 76 -14.52 1.12 -6.73
C HIS A 76 -14.42 0.61 -5.29
N PRO A 77 -15.51 0.61 -4.51
CA PRO A 77 -15.56 -0.14 -3.27
C PRO A 77 -15.48 -1.65 -3.58
N LEU A 78 -14.56 -2.36 -2.93
CA LEU A 78 -14.31 -3.78 -3.16
C LEU A 78 -14.41 -4.59 -1.85
N PRO A 79 -14.99 -5.81 -1.88
CA PRO A 79 -14.95 -6.72 -0.75
C PRO A 79 -13.55 -7.34 -0.65
N VAL A 80 -12.64 -6.66 0.04
CA VAL A 80 -11.28 -7.16 0.29
C VAL A 80 -11.36 -8.42 1.14
N THR A 81 -10.77 -9.52 0.66
CA THR A 81 -10.84 -10.84 1.32
C THR A 81 -9.56 -11.19 2.07
N LYS A 82 -8.43 -10.58 1.71
CA LYS A 82 -7.16 -10.70 2.43
C LYS A 82 -6.36 -9.42 2.31
N VAL A 83 -5.74 -9.01 3.41
CA VAL A 83 -4.64 -8.05 3.44
C VAL A 83 -3.52 -8.64 4.29
N ALA A 84 -2.32 -8.75 3.72
CA ALA A 84 -1.10 -9.08 4.45
C ALA A 84 -0.12 -7.92 4.24
N VAL A 85 0.46 -7.41 5.32
CA VAL A 85 1.45 -6.33 5.29
C VAL A 85 2.65 -6.84 6.05
N GLU A 86 3.81 -6.93 5.41
CA GLU A 86 5.08 -7.29 6.00
C GLU A 86 5.98 -6.06 6.10
N LEU A 87 6.64 -5.94 7.25
CA LEU A 87 7.62 -4.89 7.52
C LEU A 87 8.92 -5.57 7.96
N THR A 88 10.00 -5.30 7.25
CA THR A 88 11.31 -5.89 7.48
C THR A 88 12.33 -4.78 7.70
N LEU A 89 13.02 -4.82 8.83
CA LEU A 89 14.14 -3.93 9.10
C LEU A 89 15.30 -4.25 8.16
N ASP A 90 15.87 -3.21 7.56
CA ASP A 90 16.98 -3.31 6.63
C ASP A 90 18.13 -2.40 7.13
N PRO A 91 19.26 -2.96 7.59
CA PRO A 91 20.40 -2.16 8.03
C PRO A 91 21.22 -1.58 6.86
N ASP A 92 21.17 -2.20 5.67
CA ASP A 92 21.89 -1.72 4.47
C ASP A 92 21.18 -0.51 3.83
N LEU A 93 19.85 -0.46 4.01
CA LEU A 93 19.01 0.72 3.80
C LEU A 93 18.43 1.13 5.17
N PRO A 94 19.21 1.78 6.07
CA PRO A 94 18.83 1.96 7.48
C PRO A 94 17.39 2.47 7.55
N GLY A 95 16.46 1.57 7.87
CA GLY A 95 15.07 1.74 7.49
C GLY A 95 14.22 0.47 7.53
N VAL A 96 13.05 0.57 6.91
CA VAL A 96 12.05 -0.50 6.89
C VAL A 96 11.59 -0.71 5.45
N ASN A 97 11.77 -1.93 4.94
CA ASN A 97 11.12 -2.41 3.73
C ASN A 97 9.68 -2.84 4.06
N ILE A 98 8.74 -2.49 3.20
CA ILE A 98 7.31 -2.71 3.40
C ILE A 98 6.76 -3.40 2.15
N GLU A 99 6.11 -4.55 2.34
CA GLU A 99 5.39 -5.26 1.29
C GLU A 99 3.93 -5.46 1.72
N ALA A 100 2.98 -5.18 0.83
CA ALA A 100 1.57 -5.43 1.09
C ALA A 100 0.95 -6.24 -0.05
N THR A 101 0.37 -7.39 0.31
CA THR A 101 -0.40 -8.25 -0.60
C THR A 101 -1.89 -8.18 -0.27
N VAL A 102 -2.70 -7.80 -1.25
CA VAL A 102 -4.16 -7.71 -1.14
C VAL A 102 -4.83 -8.69 -2.09
N LYS A 103 -5.92 -9.33 -1.64
CA LYS A 103 -6.76 -10.19 -2.48
C LYS A 103 -8.24 -9.78 -2.42
N THR A 104 -8.93 -10.03 -3.53
CA THR A 104 -10.39 -9.94 -3.62
C THR A 104 -10.92 -10.93 -4.67
N THR A 105 -12.24 -11.05 -4.74
CA THR A 105 -12.96 -11.62 -5.88
C THR A 105 -13.90 -10.55 -6.40
N GLY A 106 -13.67 -10.06 -7.63
CA GLY A 106 -14.37 -8.88 -8.14
C GLY A 106 -14.12 -8.55 -9.61
N GLN A 107 -14.66 -7.43 -10.06
CA GLN A 107 -14.66 -6.98 -11.47
C GLN A 107 -13.47 -6.08 -11.84
N THR A 108 -12.79 -5.51 -10.84
CA THR A 108 -11.61 -4.67 -10.99
C THR A 108 -10.51 -5.11 -10.02
N GLY A 109 -9.26 -4.73 -10.32
CA GLY A 109 -8.07 -5.10 -9.56
C GLY A 109 -7.95 -4.41 -8.19
N VAL A 110 -6.94 -4.81 -7.42
CA VAL A 110 -6.66 -4.32 -6.06
C VAL A 110 -5.26 -3.70 -5.92
N GLU A 111 -4.71 -3.20 -7.03
CA GLU A 111 -3.42 -2.51 -7.06
C GLU A 111 -3.40 -1.31 -6.11
N MET A 112 -4.50 -0.54 -6.10
CA MET A 112 -4.61 0.67 -5.28
C MET A 112 -4.70 0.33 -3.79
N GLU A 113 -5.35 -0.77 -3.42
CA GLU A 113 -5.40 -1.24 -2.04
C GLU A 113 -4.02 -1.65 -1.54
N ALA A 114 -3.23 -2.33 -2.39
CA ALA A 114 -1.86 -2.71 -2.04
C ALA A 114 -0.95 -1.48 -1.90
N LEU A 115 -1.01 -0.54 -2.86
CA LEU A 115 -0.25 0.71 -2.81
C LEU A 115 -0.62 1.57 -1.60
N THR A 116 -1.91 1.66 -1.29
CA THR A 116 -2.42 2.40 -0.13
C THR A 116 -1.93 1.77 1.16
N ALA A 117 -1.93 0.44 1.27
CA ALA A 117 -1.42 -0.25 2.45
C ALA A 117 0.08 0.02 2.72
N VAL A 118 0.92 -0.03 1.68
CA VAL A 118 2.34 0.32 1.80
C VAL A 118 2.49 1.79 2.23
N SER A 119 1.74 2.69 1.58
CA SER A 119 1.81 4.12 1.85
C SER A 119 1.40 4.47 3.28
N THR A 120 0.30 3.92 3.78
CA THR A 120 -0.17 4.20 5.14
C THR A 120 0.72 3.56 6.19
N ALA A 121 1.28 2.38 5.93
CA ALA A 121 2.29 1.78 6.81
C ALA A 121 3.55 2.66 6.89
N ALA A 122 4.08 3.15 5.76
CA ALA A 122 5.24 4.03 5.73
C ALA A 122 5.00 5.36 6.45
N LEU A 123 3.85 6.00 6.20
CA LEU A 123 3.43 7.22 6.90
C LEU A 123 3.32 7.00 8.42
N THR A 124 2.92 5.80 8.84
CA THR A 124 2.80 5.45 10.25
C THR A 124 4.17 5.24 10.89
N VAL A 125 5.11 4.57 10.22
CA VAL A 125 6.51 4.51 10.69
C VAL A 125 7.06 5.93 10.86
N TYR A 126 6.82 6.80 9.88
CA TYR A 126 7.22 8.21 9.97
C TYR A 126 6.62 8.90 11.20
N ASP A 127 5.30 8.80 11.42
CA ASP A 127 4.64 9.43 12.57
C ASP A 127 5.23 8.97 13.92
N MET A 128 5.55 7.67 13.99
CA MET A 128 6.06 7.01 15.18
C MET A 128 7.51 7.39 15.51
N ALA A 129 8.30 7.78 14.51
CA ALA A 129 9.72 8.10 14.68
C ALA A 129 10.11 9.57 14.45
N LYS A 130 9.23 10.42 13.90
CA LYS A 130 9.53 11.83 13.53
C LYS A 130 10.00 12.75 14.66
N ALA A 131 9.84 12.32 15.92
CA ALA A 131 10.34 13.06 17.08
C ALA A 131 11.86 12.91 17.23
N VAL A 132 12.42 11.81 16.73
CA VAL A 132 13.87 11.50 16.72
C VAL A 132 14.47 11.96 15.40
N ASP A 133 13.82 11.65 14.28
CA ASP A 133 14.34 11.92 12.94
C ASP A 133 13.27 12.46 12.00
N LYS A 134 13.45 13.70 11.56
CA LYS A 134 12.53 14.38 10.64
C LYS A 134 12.96 14.28 9.17
N ALA A 135 14.14 13.74 8.92
CA ALA A 135 14.73 13.61 7.59
C ALA A 135 14.43 12.25 6.94
N MET A 136 13.58 11.42 7.57
CA MET A 136 13.15 10.15 7.01
C MET A 136 12.51 10.33 5.62
N GLU A 137 12.81 9.42 4.71
CA GLU A 137 12.36 9.46 3.32
C GLU A 137 11.55 8.21 2.99
N ILE A 138 10.32 8.41 2.53
CA ILE A 138 9.46 7.34 2.00
C ILE A 138 9.70 7.24 0.50
N GLY A 139 9.98 6.03 0.00
CA GLY A 139 10.36 5.82 -1.38
C GLY A 139 10.02 4.44 -1.94
N GLY A 140 10.27 4.27 -3.23
CA GLY A 140 10.17 2.98 -3.91
C GLY A 140 8.76 2.37 -4.00
N ILE A 141 7.70 3.12 -3.67
CA ILE A 141 6.33 2.60 -3.66
C ILE A 141 5.90 2.22 -5.08
N ARG A 142 5.77 0.92 -5.35
CA ARG A 142 5.37 0.37 -6.66
C ARG A 142 4.64 -0.95 -6.53
N VAL A 143 3.84 -1.28 -7.55
CA VAL A 143 3.27 -2.62 -7.72
C VAL A 143 4.37 -3.56 -8.20
N ILE A 144 4.55 -4.69 -7.52
CA ILE A 144 5.53 -5.73 -7.88
C ILE A 144 4.87 -6.99 -8.45
N LEU A 145 3.60 -7.23 -8.12
CA LEU A 145 2.80 -8.33 -8.66
C LEU A 145 1.36 -7.86 -8.84
N LYS A 146 0.72 -8.27 -9.93
CA LYS A 146 -0.73 -8.27 -10.09
C LYS A 146 -1.13 -9.52 -10.83
N ASP A 147 -2.22 -10.16 -10.42
CA ASP A 147 -2.80 -11.27 -11.18
C ASP A 147 -4.33 -11.24 -11.15
N GLY A 148 -4.94 -11.79 -12.20
CA GLY A 148 -6.39 -11.82 -12.42
C GLY A 148 -6.93 -10.66 -13.29
N GLY A 149 -8.13 -10.87 -13.81
CA GLY A 149 -8.79 -9.95 -14.74
C GLY A 149 -8.23 -10.00 -16.17
N LYS A 150 -8.79 -9.13 -17.04
CA LYS A 150 -8.51 -9.15 -18.49
C LYS A 150 -7.03 -8.91 -18.85
N SER A 151 -6.30 -8.11 -18.06
CA SER A 151 -4.90 -7.79 -18.34
C SER A 151 -3.93 -8.93 -18.01
N GLY A 152 -4.39 -9.98 -17.34
CA GLY A 152 -3.55 -11.09 -16.89
C GLY A 152 -2.52 -10.69 -15.83
N ARG A 153 -1.53 -11.57 -15.66
CA ARG A 153 -0.45 -11.43 -14.68
C ARG A 153 0.57 -10.38 -15.11
N TYR A 154 1.02 -9.59 -14.14
CA TYR A 154 2.14 -8.66 -14.21
C TYR A 154 3.09 -8.93 -13.05
N GLU A 155 4.39 -8.83 -13.32
CA GLU A 155 5.50 -9.02 -12.37
C GLU A 155 6.64 -8.07 -12.76
N ALA A 156 7.24 -7.37 -11.80
CA ALA A 156 8.06 -6.16 -11.99
C ALA A 156 9.57 -6.31 -11.75
#